data_AF-A0A960SIS2-F1
#
_entry.id   AF-A0A960SIS2-F1
#
_cell.length_a   1.000
_cell.length_b   1.000
_cell.length_c   1.000
_cell.angle_alpha   90.00
_cell.angle_beta   90.00
_cell.angle_gamma   90.00
#
_symmetry.space_group_name_H-M   'P 1'
#
loop_
_entity.id
_entity.type
_entity.pdbx_description
1 polymer ?
#
loop_
_entity_poly.entity_id
_entity_poly.type
_entity_poly.pdbx_seq_one_letter_code
_entity_poly.pdbx_strand_id
1 'polypeptide(L)'
;MTRRELLRLGGTALLFSGLTPLTNSLAQTRAAERPRIFFSESDIPQIRANAQSPLLKPLFDSWAAKDPSVLTQAVDKFNESGEIVRDFMDALREMDNSAAVHLVQPSRERVRTLIDAIEKIIARPHWDYFRDGGMEVIGIQRASFATVHLLLAREILGDAIDGDLDQRLMRAIADKGCLACYNTVYDMEHPETVKGWDFDKQHAGFYDITMDRWPMILGANNLRAAPTGALGLGALALRGIDERADHWLETAVKSTERFLKLFSADGSYFEGISYLGYSLRTTMPFIQAHTALVGGIDWSTKVNFDGILDYILYMQFGKKPDGTPDVVNFSDSR
;
A
#
# COMPACT_ATOMS: atom_id res chain seq x y z
N MET A 1 -33.12 -9.23 12.82
CA MET A 1 -31.89 -9.79 12.23
C MET A 1 -32.27 -10.98 11.35
N THR A 2 -32.11 -10.84 10.05
CA THR A 2 -32.44 -11.88 9.06
C THR A 2 -31.28 -12.85 8.89
N ARG A 3 -31.55 -14.07 8.41
CA ARG A 3 -30.51 -15.08 8.10
C ARG A 3 -29.42 -14.54 7.15
N ARG A 4 -29.79 -13.57 6.30
CA ARG A 4 -28.89 -12.88 5.36
C ARG A 4 -27.98 -11.86 6.05
N GLU A 5 -28.44 -11.23 7.14
CA GLU A 5 -27.66 -10.30 7.96
C GLU A 5 -26.68 -11.05 8.87
N LEU A 6 -27.09 -12.19 9.42
CA LEU A 6 -26.21 -13.09 10.17
C LEU A 6 -25.09 -13.63 9.28
N LEU A 7 -25.36 -13.93 8.00
CA LEU A 7 -24.36 -14.40 7.05
C LEU A 7 -23.46 -13.27 6.50
N ARG A 8 -23.90 -12.01 6.52
CA ARG A 8 -23.08 -10.85 6.12
C ARG A 8 -22.15 -10.41 7.25
N LEU A 9 -22.68 -10.27 8.46
CA LEU A 9 -21.90 -9.94 9.66
C LEU A 9 -21.03 -11.12 10.11
N GLY A 10 -21.58 -12.33 10.02
CA GLY A 10 -20.83 -13.57 10.18
C GLY A 10 -19.85 -13.85 9.04
N GLY A 11 -20.07 -13.31 7.85
CA GLY A 11 -19.13 -13.41 6.72
C GLY A 11 -17.86 -12.58 6.96
N THR A 12 -17.98 -11.41 7.59
CA THR A 12 -16.82 -10.62 8.05
C THR A 12 -16.10 -11.32 9.21
N ALA A 13 -16.83 -11.98 10.12
CA ALA A 13 -16.23 -12.79 11.19
C ALA A 13 -15.61 -14.12 10.69
N LEU A 14 -16.14 -14.72 9.61
CA LEU A 14 -15.65 -15.97 9.02
C LEU A 14 -14.42 -15.77 8.12
N LEU A 15 -14.22 -14.56 7.57
CA LEU A 15 -12.94 -14.17 6.97
C LEU A 15 -11.81 -14.11 8.01
N PHE A 16 -12.14 -13.89 9.30
CA PHE A 16 -11.17 -13.79 10.38
C PHE A 16 -11.07 -15.05 11.27
N SER A 17 -12.08 -15.91 11.34
CA SER A 17 -11.89 -17.26 11.92
C SER A 17 -11.07 -18.20 11.03
N GLY A 18 -10.80 -17.80 9.77
CA GLY A 18 -9.75 -18.39 8.93
C GLY A 18 -8.34 -17.85 9.18
N LEU A 19 -8.17 -16.86 10.06
CA LEU A 19 -6.91 -16.13 10.29
C LEU A 19 -6.22 -16.46 11.63
N THR A 20 -6.40 -17.67 12.20
CA THR A 20 -5.28 -18.49 12.76
C THR A 20 -5.76 -19.81 13.39
N PRO A 21 -4.91 -20.85 13.47
CA PRO A 21 -3.56 -20.92 12.94
C PRO A 21 -3.54 -21.84 11.71
N LEU A 22 -3.19 -21.31 10.54
CA LEU A 22 -2.54 -22.13 9.52
C LEU A 22 -1.14 -22.47 10.04
N THR A 23 -1.12 -23.35 11.03
CA THR A 23 0.03 -24.14 11.38
C THR A 23 0.41 -24.96 10.15
N ASN A 24 1.64 -24.78 9.70
CA ASN A 24 2.38 -25.74 8.88
C ASN A 24 1.69 -26.25 7.60
N SER A 25 1.18 -25.35 6.76
CA SER A 25 1.27 -25.67 5.33
C SER A 25 2.71 -25.42 4.93
N LEU A 26 3.48 -26.51 4.87
CA LEU A 26 4.85 -26.57 4.38
C LEU A 26 4.96 -25.73 3.11
N ALA A 27 5.45 -24.50 3.25
CA ALA A 27 6.03 -23.76 2.15
C ALA A 27 7.22 -24.59 1.70
N GLN A 28 7.00 -25.49 0.75
CA GLN A 28 8.08 -25.98 -0.08
C GLN A 28 8.69 -24.74 -0.69
N THR A 29 9.87 -24.40 -0.19
CA THR A 29 10.79 -23.43 -0.73
C THR A 29 11.18 -23.92 -2.11
N ARG A 30 10.34 -23.64 -3.11
CA ARG A 30 10.88 -23.39 -4.45
C ARG A 30 11.40 -21.97 -4.38
N ALA A 31 12.72 -21.83 -4.49
CA ALA A 31 13.32 -20.58 -4.87
C ALA A 31 12.72 -20.21 -6.24
N ALA A 32 11.65 -19.40 -6.22
CA ALA A 32 11.24 -18.67 -7.40
C ALA A 32 12.41 -17.73 -7.73
N GLU A 33 12.77 -17.59 -9.01
CA GLU A 33 13.80 -16.64 -9.44
C GLU A 33 13.48 -15.19 -9.02
N ARG A 34 12.20 -14.91 -8.70
CA ARG A 34 11.70 -13.64 -8.17
C ARG A 34 10.91 -13.89 -6.87
N PRO A 35 11.25 -13.23 -5.74
CA PRO A 35 10.45 -13.32 -4.52
C PRO A 35 9.04 -12.78 -4.76
N ARG A 36 8.01 -13.54 -4.37
CA ARG A 36 6.62 -13.07 -4.33
C ARG A 36 6.28 -12.57 -2.93
N ILE A 37 5.64 -11.42 -2.84
CA ILE A 37 5.42 -10.65 -1.63
C ILE A 37 3.93 -10.63 -1.25
N PHE A 38 3.05 -10.57 -2.25
CA PHE A 38 1.61 -10.40 -2.01
C PHE A 38 0.85 -11.72 -1.99
N PHE A 39 1.21 -12.66 -2.86
CA PHE A 39 0.55 -13.95 -2.97
C PHE A 39 1.45 -15.01 -3.60
N SER A 40 1.17 -16.28 -3.31
CA SER A 40 1.77 -17.42 -4.00
C SER A 40 1.03 -17.74 -5.30
N GLU A 41 1.66 -18.44 -6.24
CA GLU A 41 0.97 -18.92 -7.45
C GLU A 41 -0.21 -19.83 -7.14
N SER A 42 -0.13 -20.60 -6.04
CA SER A 42 -1.22 -21.44 -5.55
C SER A 42 -2.44 -20.64 -5.09
N ASP A 43 -2.33 -19.33 -4.83
CA ASP A 43 -3.45 -18.49 -4.42
C ASP A 43 -4.29 -18.02 -5.62
N ILE A 44 -3.74 -18.03 -6.84
CA ILE A 44 -4.38 -17.50 -8.05
C ILE A 44 -5.77 -18.14 -8.31
N PRO A 45 -5.97 -19.47 -8.21
CA PRO A 45 -7.29 -20.07 -8.34
C PRO A 45 -8.30 -19.53 -7.32
N GLN A 46 -7.89 -19.34 -6.06
CA GLN A 46 -8.76 -18.81 -5.02
C GLN A 46 -9.07 -17.32 -5.23
N ILE A 47 -8.08 -16.53 -5.66
CA ILE A 47 -8.28 -15.11 -6.03
C ILE A 47 -9.32 -15.00 -7.15
N ARG A 48 -9.23 -15.85 -8.17
CA ARG A 48 -10.21 -15.91 -9.27
C ARG A 48 -11.60 -16.31 -8.78
N ALA A 49 -11.70 -17.28 -7.88
CA ALA A 49 -12.97 -17.67 -7.27
C ALA A 49 -13.58 -16.52 -6.44
N ASN A 50 -12.76 -15.85 -5.64
CA ASN A 50 -13.17 -14.71 -4.80
C ASN A 50 -13.70 -13.54 -5.65
N ALA A 51 -13.09 -13.27 -6.81
CA ALA A 51 -13.56 -12.24 -7.74
C ALA A 51 -14.98 -12.52 -8.29
N GLN A 52 -15.43 -13.77 -8.28
CA GLN A 52 -16.79 -14.15 -8.68
C GLN A 52 -17.77 -14.23 -7.49
N SER A 53 -17.32 -13.95 -6.27
CA SER A 53 -18.19 -13.95 -5.08
C SER A 53 -19.24 -12.83 -5.15
N PRO A 54 -20.42 -12.99 -4.50
CA PRO A 54 -21.42 -11.93 -4.45
C PRO A 54 -20.93 -10.61 -3.85
N LEU A 55 -19.87 -10.66 -3.03
CA LEU A 55 -19.29 -9.47 -2.40
C LEU A 55 -18.38 -8.69 -3.35
N LEU A 56 -17.51 -9.39 -4.09
CA LEU A 56 -16.47 -8.74 -4.91
C LEU A 56 -16.86 -8.61 -6.38
N LYS A 57 -17.77 -9.44 -6.87
CA LYS A 57 -18.16 -9.46 -8.28
C LYS A 57 -18.61 -8.09 -8.81
N PRO A 58 -19.45 -7.30 -8.13
CA PRO A 58 -19.85 -5.98 -8.65
C PRO A 58 -18.66 -5.03 -8.84
N LEU A 59 -17.72 -5.04 -7.89
CA LEU A 59 -16.51 -4.24 -7.97
C LEU A 59 -15.60 -4.73 -9.11
N PHE A 60 -15.37 -6.03 -9.19
CA PHE A 60 -14.60 -6.65 -10.26
C PHE A 60 -15.19 -6.35 -11.64
N ASP A 61 -16.51 -6.51 -11.82
CA ASP A 61 -17.20 -6.24 -13.09
C ASP A 61 -17.06 -4.77 -13.49
N SER A 62 -17.08 -3.84 -12.51
CA SER A 62 -16.86 -2.41 -12.78
C SER A 62 -15.44 -2.10 -13.30
N TRP A 63 -14.43 -2.84 -12.83
CA TRP A 63 -13.06 -2.71 -13.32
C TRP A 63 -12.88 -3.40 -14.67
N ALA A 64 -13.44 -4.59 -14.83
CA ALA A 64 -13.35 -5.38 -16.05
C ALA A 64 -14.05 -4.70 -17.24
N ALA A 65 -15.10 -3.93 -16.98
CA ALA A 65 -15.81 -3.14 -17.99
C ALA A 65 -14.99 -1.97 -18.57
N LYS A 66 -13.90 -1.55 -17.90
CA LYS A 66 -13.03 -0.48 -18.40
C LYS A 66 -12.13 -1.00 -19.52
N ASP A 67 -12.09 -0.26 -20.62
CA ASP A 67 -11.18 -0.50 -21.74
C ASP A 67 -9.71 -0.41 -21.26
N PRO A 68 -8.80 -1.31 -21.69
CA PRO A 68 -7.39 -1.26 -21.31
C PRO A 68 -6.70 0.08 -21.60
N SER A 69 -7.16 0.85 -22.59
CA SER A 69 -6.62 2.17 -22.93
C SER A 69 -6.85 3.24 -21.86
N VAL A 70 -7.78 3.03 -20.92
CA VAL A 70 -8.01 3.96 -19.80
C VAL A 70 -6.74 4.16 -18.96
N LEU A 71 -5.96 3.09 -18.76
CA LEU A 71 -4.65 3.18 -18.10
C LEU A 71 -3.69 4.06 -18.90
N THR A 72 -3.57 3.82 -20.21
CA THR A 72 -2.71 4.63 -21.08
C THR A 72 -3.09 6.11 -21.03
N GLN A 73 -4.39 6.42 -21.12
CA GLN A 73 -4.90 7.80 -21.02
C GLN A 73 -4.55 8.47 -19.68
N ALA A 74 -4.68 7.74 -18.56
CA ALA A 74 -4.36 8.26 -17.24
C ALA A 74 -2.85 8.56 -17.09
N VAL A 75 -1.99 7.66 -17.59
CA VAL A 75 -0.53 7.85 -17.56
C VAL A 75 -0.09 8.97 -18.49
N ASP A 76 -0.68 9.06 -19.69
CA ASP A 76 -0.36 10.13 -20.65
C ASP A 76 -0.76 11.50 -20.10
N LYS A 77 -1.96 11.61 -19.50
CA LYS A 77 -2.40 12.81 -18.80
C LYS A 77 -1.42 13.22 -17.70
N PHE A 78 -0.98 12.27 -16.86
CA PHE A 78 0.02 12.56 -15.82
C PHE A 78 1.36 13.01 -16.41
N ASN A 79 1.82 12.39 -17.51
CA ASN A 79 3.06 12.78 -18.15
C ASN A 79 3.00 14.21 -18.70
N GLU A 80 1.86 14.58 -19.30
CA GLU A 80 1.60 15.92 -19.83
C GLU A 80 1.49 16.97 -18.73
N SER A 81 0.73 16.70 -17.67
CA SER A 81 0.49 17.67 -16.60
C SER A 81 1.64 17.79 -15.60
N GLY A 82 2.37 16.69 -15.39
CA GLY A 82 3.35 16.54 -14.31
C GLY A 82 2.73 16.60 -12.90
N GLU A 83 1.39 16.58 -12.79
CA GLU A 83 0.67 16.81 -11.55
C GLU A 83 0.68 15.52 -10.69
N ILE A 84 1.58 15.49 -9.70
CA ILE A 84 1.84 14.30 -8.88
C ILE A 84 0.73 14.04 -7.85
N VAL A 85 -0.04 15.05 -7.44
CA VAL A 85 -1.03 14.89 -6.37
C VAL A 85 -2.23 14.08 -6.84
N ARG A 86 -2.84 14.40 -7.98
CA ARG A 86 -4.06 13.73 -8.48
C ARG A 86 -3.80 12.87 -9.69
N ASP A 87 -3.17 13.40 -10.73
CA ASP A 87 -3.07 12.67 -12.01
C ASP A 87 -2.18 11.42 -11.85
N PHE A 88 -1.10 11.50 -11.08
CA PHE A 88 -0.29 10.32 -10.78
C PHE A 88 -1.06 9.26 -9.97
N MET A 89 -1.87 9.68 -8.98
CA MET A 89 -2.70 8.74 -8.21
C MET A 89 -3.79 8.10 -9.06
N ASP A 90 -4.40 8.86 -9.96
CA ASP A 90 -5.37 8.31 -10.92
C ASP A 90 -4.69 7.27 -11.82
N ALA A 91 -3.47 7.54 -12.31
CA ALA A 91 -2.69 6.58 -13.09
C ALA A 91 -2.37 5.30 -12.30
N LEU A 92 -1.91 5.42 -11.05
CA LEU A 92 -1.64 4.27 -10.17
C LEU A 92 -2.91 3.47 -9.87
N ARG A 93 -4.04 4.13 -9.64
CA ARG A 93 -5.34 3.46 -9.44
C ARG A 93 -5.78 2.67 -10.68
N GLU A 94 -5.63 3.25 -11.87
CA GLU A 94 -5.99 2.53 -13.10
C GLU A 94 -5.01 1.40 -13.41
N MET A 95 -3.74 1.51 -12.99
CA MET A 95 -2.77 0.42 -13.06
C MET A 95 -3.23 -0.76 -12.21
N ASP A 96 -3.59 -0.51 -10.95
CA ASP A 96 -4.13 -1.53 -10.04
C ASP A 96 -5.38 -2.21 -10.58
N ASN A 97 -6.35 -1.42 -11.06
CA ASN A 97 -7.58 -1.97 -11.64
C ASN A 97 -7.26 -2.88 -12.82
N SER A 98 -6.38 -2.44 -13.73
CA SER A 98 -5.99 -3.22 -14.91
C SER A 98 -5.21 -4.49 -14.53
N ALA A 99 -4.31 -4.39 -13.55
CA ALA A 99 -3.53 -5.52 -13.04
C ALA A 99 -4.43 -6.55 -12.33
N ALA A 100 -5.35 -6.11 -11.46
CA ALA A 100 -6.31 -6.98 -10.80
C ALA A 100 -7.22 -7.69 -11.81
N VAL A 101 -7.69 -6.98 -12.84
CA VAL A 101 -8.45 -7.61 -13.93
C VAL A 101 -7.59 -8.61 -14.69
N HIS A 102 -6.33 -8.29 -15.00
CA HIS A 102 -5.42 -9.21 -15.68
C HIS A 102 -5.17 -10.50 -14.87
N LEU A 103 -5.01 -10.40 -13.54
CA LEU A 103 -4.81 -11.56 -12.66
C LEU A 103 -5.99 -12.55 -12.75
N VAL A 104 -7.22 -12.03 -12.84
CA VAL A 104 -8.45 -12.83 -12.91
C VAL A 104 -8.78 -13.26 -14.34
N GLN A 105 -8.61 -12.35 -15.31
CA GLN A 105 -8.93 -12.50 -16.73
C GLN A 105 -7.72 -12.02 -17.57
N PRO A 106 -6.72 -12.89 -17.79
CA PRO A 106 -5.52 -12.52 -18.52
C PRO A 106 -5.81 -12.03 -19.94
N SER A 107 -5.16 -10.93 -20.32
CA SER A 107 -5.28 -10.33 -21.66
C SER A 107 -3.93 -9.79 -22.11
N ARG A 108 -3.56 -10.10 -23.37
CA ARG A 108 -2.35 -9.56 -24.01
C ARG A 108 -2.37 -8.04 -24.12
N GLU A 109 -3.55 -7.46 -24.30
CA GLU A 109 -3.69 -6.02 -24.37
C GLU A 109 -3.39 -5.35 -23.02
N ARG A 110 -3.90 -5.93 -21.91
CA ARG A 110 -3.57 -5.44 -20.56
C ARG A 110 -2.10 -5.61 -20.22
N VAL A 111 -1.47 -6.71 -20.64
CA VAL A 111 0.00 -6.86 -20.49
C VAL A 111 0.72 -5.70 -21.17
N ARG A 112 0.38 -5.41 -22.43
CA ARG A 112 1.00 -4.30 -23.18
C ARG A 112 0.79 -2.95 -22.48
N THR A 113 -0.42 -2.63 -22.05
CA THR A 113 -0.69 -1.33 -21.41
C THR A 113 -0.08 -1.22 -20.01
N LEU A 114 0.00 -2.31 -19.25
CA LEU A 114 0.69 -2.34 -17.96
C LEU A 114 2.20 -2.15 -18.13
N ILE A 115 2.82 -2.82 -19.11
CA ILE A 115 4.25 -2.65 -19.42
C ILE A 115 4.54 -1.21 -19.86
N ASP A 116 3.75 -0.65 -20.77
CA ASP A 116 3.88 0.76 -21.20
C ASP A 116 3.73 1.73 -20.02
N ALA A 117 2.78 1.48 -19.12
CA ALA A 117 2.60 2.28 -17.92
C ALA A 117 3.79 2.18 -16.96
N ILE A 118 4.34 0.98 -16.73
CA ILE A 118 5.54 0.79 -15.91
C ILE A 118 6.70 1.60 -16.50
N GLU A 119 6.97 1.45 -17.80
CA GLU A 119 8.04 2.18 -18.51
C GLU A 119 7.93 3.71 -18.31
N LYS A 120 6.73 4.26 -18.52
CA LYS A 120 6.47 5.69 -18.36
C LYS A 120 6.62 6.16 -16.91
N ILE A 121 6.16 5.37 -15.94
CA ILE A 121 6.26 5.72 -14.52
C ILE A 121 7.71 5.66 -14.03
N ILE A 122 8.47 4.61 -14.38
CA ILE A 122 9.88 4.49 -13.96
C ILE A 122 10.77 5.51 -14.66
N ALA A 123 10.36 6.06 -15.81
CA ALA A 123 11.06 7.16 -16.47
C ALA A 123 10.94 8.50 -15.72
N ARG A 124 9.91 8.69 -14.88
CA ARG A 124 9.74 9.93 -14.09
C ARG A 124 10.89 10.10 -13.10
N PRO A 125 11.50 11.29 -12.96
CA PRO A 125 12.65 11.48 -12.07
C PRO A 125 12.28 11.30 -10.60
N HIS A 126 11.06 11.69 -10.21
CA HIS A 126 10.58 11.66 -8.85
C HIS A 126 9.14 11.11 -8.81
N TRP A 127 8.83 10.37 -7.75
CA TRP A 127 7.50 9.83 -7.49
C TRP A 127 6.77 10.55 -6.35
N ASP A 128 7.42 11.51 -5.70
CA ASP A 128 6.78 12.35 -4.70
C ASP A 128 7.13 13.82 -4.92
N TYR A 129 6.33 14.69 -4.31
CA TYR A 129 6.40 16.14 -4.40
C TYR A 129 6.87 16.78 -3.10
N PHE A 130 7.02 16.01 -2.01
CA PHE A 130 7.66 16.48 -0.79
C PHE A 130 9.19 16.48 -0.90
N ARG A 131 9.84 17.46 -0.29
CA ARG A 131 11.29 17.68 -0.32
C ARG A 131 11.83 17.94 1.06
N ASP A 132 13.05 17.49 1.33
CA ASP A 132 13.90 18.03 2.40
C ASP A 132 15.03 18.89 1.80
N GLY A 133 15.24 20.09 2.36
CA GLY A 133 16.24 21.05 1.88
C GLY A 133 16.04 21.48 0.43
N GLY A 134 14.81 21.40 -0.09
CA GLY A 134 14.44 21.76 -1.47
C GLY A 134 14.96 20.82 -2.57
N MET A 135 15.66 19.74 -2.23
CA MET A 135 16.29 18.84 -3.22
C MET A 135 15.96 17.37 -2.98
N GLU A 136 16.09 16.89 -1.75
CA GLU A 136 15.97 15.47 -1.45
C GLU A 136 14.51 15.06 -1.41
N VAL A 137 14.11 14.04 -2.18
CA VAL A 137 12.73 13.55 -2.17
C VAL A 137 12.49 12.77 -0.88
N ILE A 138 11.39 13.11 -0.21
CA ILE A 138 10.84 12.33 0.91
C ILE A 138 9.50 11.73 0.45
N GLY A 139 9.32 10.43 0.69
CA GLY A 139 8.21 9.65 0.19
C GLY A 139 7.06 9.53 1.19
N ILE A 140 6.37 10.63 1.53
CA ILE A 140 5.27 10.57 2.50
C ILE A 140 4.06 9.84 1.91
N GLN A 141 3.75 10.03 0.62
CA GLN A 141 2.52 9.49 0.03
C GLN A 141 2.76 8.83 -1.32
N ARG A 142 3.14 9.62 -2.34
CA ARG A 142 3.07 9.19 -3.74
C ARG A 142 4.18 8.21 -4.08
N ALA A 143 5.39 8.40 -3.56
CA ALA A 143 6.45 7.41 -3.70
C ALA A 143 6.11 6.10 -2.98
N SER A 144 5.48 6.18 -1.80
CA SER A 144 5.01 5.01 -1.05
C SER A 144 4.00 4.21 -1.86
N PHE A 145 2.98 4.87 -2.41
CA PHE A 145 1.99 4.21 -3.25
C PHE A 145 2.62 3.63 -4.52
N ALA A 146 3.39 4.41 -5.27
CA ALA A 146 4.05 3.95 -6.49
C ALA A 146 4.88 2.69 -6.26
N THR A 147 5.62 2.62 -5.15
CA THR A 147 6.38 1.44 -4.74
C THR A 147 5.50 0.20 -4.64
N VAL A 148 4.40 0.27 -3.89
CA VAL A 148 3.50 -0.87 -3.67
C VAL A 148 2.80 -1.28 -4.95
N HIS A 149 2.27 -0.33 -5.71
CA HIS A 149 1.54 -0.60 -6.96
C HIS A 149 2.43 -1.24 -8.03
N LEU A 150 3.67 -0.75 -8.17
CA LEU A 150 4.62 -1.30 -9.13
C LEU A 150 5.10 -2.70 -8.73
N LEU A 151 5.33 -2.96 -7.43
CA LEU A 151 5.64 -4.32 -6.95
C LEU A 151 4.48 -5.28 -7.21
N LEU A 152 3.25 -4.85 -6.97
CA LEU A 152 2.06 -5.67 -7.25
C LEU A 152 1.92 -5.96 -8.75
N ALA A 153 2.05 -4.93 -9.60
CA ALA A 153 2.02 -5.09 -11.05
C ALA A 153 3.12 -6.04 -11.54
N ARG A 154 4.33 -5.93 -10.98
CA ARG A 154 5.46 -6.83 -11.25
C ARG A 154 5.11 -8.28 -10.93
N GLU A 155 4.54 -8.54 -9.76
CA GLU A 155 4.19 -9.88 -9.31
C GLU A 155 3.04 -10.49 -10.14
N ILE A 156 2.08 -9.66 -10.56
CA ILE A 156 0.96 -10.07 -11.42
C ILE A 156 1.43 -10.39 -12.84
N LEU A 157 2.32 -9.57 -13.41
CA LEU A 157 2.81 -9.77 -14.77
C LEU A 157 3.80 -10.94 -14.87
N GLY A 158 4.54 -11.22 -13.79
CA GLY A 158 5.48 -12.35 -13.73
C GLY A 158 6.42 -12.36 -14.94
N ASP A 159 6.42 -13.46 -15.69
CA ASP A 159 7.30 -13.68 -16.84
C ASP A 159 7.01 -12.76 -18.05
N ALA A 160 5.91 -12.00 -18.01
CA ALA A 160 5.66 -10.99 -19.05
C ALA A 160 6.61 -9.78 -18.95
N ILE A 161 7.27 -9.58 -17.80
CA ILE A 161 8.33 -8.57 -17.62
C ILE A 161 9.68 -9.23 -17.93
N ASP A 162 10.33 -8.77 -18.99
CA ASP A 162 11.68 -9.20 -19.35
C ASP A 162 12.74 -8.74 -18.32
N GLY A 163 13.94 -9.31 -18.41
CA GLY A 163 15.00 -9.06 -17.44
C GLY A 163 15.51 -7.62 -17.41
N ASP A 164 15.48 -6.90 -18.54
CA ASP A 164 15.95 -5.51 -18.61
C ASP A 164 14.96 -4.57 -17.93
N LEU A 165 13.67 -4.71 -18.26
CA LEU A 165 12.61 -3.96 -17.60
C LEU A 165 12.55 -4.27 -16.10
N ASP A 166 12.72 -5.55 -15.72
CA ASP A 166 12.75 -5.94 -14.31
C ASP A 166 13.87 -5.23 -13.55
N GLN A 167 15.10 -5.22 -14.09
CA GLN A 167 16.23 -4.54 -13.47
C GLN A 167 16.00 -3.03 -13.35
N ARG A 168 15.51 -2.38 -14.39
CA ARG A 168 15.21 -0.94 -14.37
C ARG A 168 14.08 -0.61 -13.40
N LEU A 169 13.06 -1.44 -13.33
CA LEU A 169 11.97 -1.31 -12.37
C LEU A 169 12.47 -1.44 -10.93
N MET A 170 13.24 -2.50 -10.62
CA MET A 170 13.76 -2.71 -9.27
C MET A 170 14.71 -1.58 -8.85
N ARG A 171 15.53 -1.06 -9.77
CA ARG A 171 16.34 0.13 -9.52
C ARG A 171 15.49 1.37 -9.25
N ALA A 172 14.42 1.59 -10.01
CA ALA A 172 13.50 2.70 -9.76
C ALA A 172 12.81 2.57 -8.40
N ILE A 173 12.40 1.35 -8.01
CA ILE A 173 11.86 1.09 -6.67
C ILE A 173 12.89 1.43 -5.59
N ALA A 174 14.15 1.03 -5.75
CA ALA A 174 15.20 1.35 -4.78
C ALA A 174 15.44 2.86 -4.67
N ASP A 175 15.64 3.53 -5.80
CA ASP A 175 16.13 4.92 -5.84
C ASP A 175 15.01 5.97 -5.66
N LYS A 176 13.78 5.67 -6.10
CA LYS A 176 12.65 6.62 -6.12
C LYS A 176 11.56 6.26 -5.12
N GLY A 177 11.49 4.99 -4.72
CA GLY A 177 10.55 4.46 -3.74
C GLY A 177 11.20 4.33 -2.36
N CYS A 178 11.97 3.27 -2.16
CA CYS A 178 12.57 2.91 -0.88
C CYS A 178 13.45 4.01 -0.31
N LEU A 179 14.35 4.63 -1.10
CA LEU A 179 15.18 5.72 -0.60
C LEU A 179 14.34 6.90 -0.12
N ALA A 180 13.29 7.28 -0.86
CA ALA A 180 12.41 8.36 -0.47
C ALA A 180 11.61 8.03 0.82
N CYS A 181 11.07 6.81 0.92
CA CYS A 181 10.38 6.35 2.12
C CYS A 181 11.33 6.23 3.33
N TYR A 182 12.56 5.78 3.10
CA TYR A 182 13.61 5.72 4.12
C TYR A 182 13.92 7.12 4.66
N ASN A 183 14.17 8.10 3.79
CA ASN A 183 14.43 9.47 4.20
C ASN A 183 13.28 10.01 5.06
N THR A 184 12.03 9.77 4.65
CA THR A 184 10.85 10.16 5.45
C THR A 184 10.85 9.53 6.85
N VAL A 185 11.04 8.21 6.93
CA VAL A 185 11.04 7.52 8.23
C VAL A 185 12.22 7.97 9.09
N TYR A 186 13.40 8.11 8.48
CA TYR A 186 14.60 8.57 9.17
C TYR A 186 14.40 9.96 9.78
N ASP A 187 13.91 10.92 9.00
CA ASP A 187 13.62 12.28 9.45
C ASP A 187 12.56 12.32 10.58
N MET A 188 11.57 11.42 10.56
CA MET A 188 10.60 11.29 11.65
C MET A 188 11.21 10.73 12.95
N GLU A 189 12.30 9.96 12.85
CA GLU A 189 13.06 9.46 14.01
C GLU A 189 14.12 10.46 14.47
N HIS A 190 14.63 11.28 13.54
CA HIS A 190 15.74 12.23 13.71
C HIS A 190 15.33 13.64 13.25
N PRO A 191 14.30 14.26 13.85
CA PRO A 191 13.79 15.56 13.40
C PRO A 191 14.86 16.67 13.44
N GLU A 192 15.91 16.52 14.26
CA GLU A 192 17.05 17.43 14.35
C GLU A 192 17.94 17.45 13.10
N THR A 193 17.88 16.43 12.24
CA THR A 193 18.70 16.36 11.01
C THR A 193 18.02 16.95 9.80
N VAL A 194 16.73 17.31 9.92
CA VAL A 194 15.89 17.81 8.83
C VAL A 194 16.39 19.19 8.38
N LYS A 195 16.61 19.34 7.06
CA LYS A 195 17.13 20.58 6.45
C LYS A 195 16.03 21.61 6.19
N GLY A 196 14.78 21.15 6.13
CA GLY A 196 13.59 21.96 5.92
C GLY A 196 12.66 21.24 4.96
N TRP A 197 11.60 20.63 5.51
CA TRP A 197 10.56 20.01 4.70
C TRP A 197 9.75 21.08 3.96
N ASP A 198 9.49 20.84 2.67
CA ASP A 198 8.64 21.68 1.83
C ASP A 198 8.08 20.84 0.67
N PHE A 199 7.30 21.46 -0.20
CA PHE A 199 6.92 20.91 -1.49
C PHE A 199 7.94 21.29 -2.57
N ASP A 200 7.93 20.57 -3.69
CA ASP A 200 8.60 21.04 -4.89
C ASP A 200 7.95 22.31 -5.45
N LYS A 201 8.68 23.00 -6.32
CA LYS A 201 8.24 24.30 -6.89
C LYS A 201 6.93 24.23 -7.66
N GLN A 202 6.62 23.10 -8.30
CA GLN A 202 5.38 22.94 -9.07
C GLN A 202 4.17 22.78 -8.14
N HIS A 203 4.38 22.16 -6.98
CA HIS A 203 3.33 21.76 -6.05
C HIS A 203 3.26 22.65 -4.78
N ALA A 204 4.15 23.63 -4.63
CA ALA A 204 4.18 24.56 -3.48
C ALA A 204 2.88 25.34 -3.26
N GLY A 205 2.06 25.55 -4.30
CA GLY A 205 0.78 26.25 -4.20
C GLY A 205 -0.41 25.40 -3.74
N PHE A 206 -0.26 24.10 -3.51
CA PHE A 206 -1.40 23.24 -3.12
C PHE A 206 -1.88 23.48 -1.70
N TYR A 207 -1.01 23.97 -0.83
CA TYR A 207 -1.32 24.14 0.58
C TYR A 207 -0.69 25.42 1.12
N ASP A 208 -1.45 26.13 1.96
CA ASP A 208 -0.97 27.29 2.71
C ASP A 208 -0.62 26.87 4.14
N ILE A 209 0.48 26.12 4.28
CA ILE A 209 0.92 25.51 5.54
C ILE A 209 2.45 25.49 5.64
N THR A 210 3.00 25.61 6.85
CA THR A 210 4.42 25.31 7.14
C THR A 210 4.60 23.85 7.52
N MET A 211 5.74 23.26 7.11
CA MET A 211 6.14 21.91 7.48
C MET A 211 7.22 21.84 8.57
N ASP A 212 7.59 22.95 9.22
CA ASP A 212 8.72 23.00 10.16
C ASP A 212 8.64 21.96 11.29
N ARG A 213 7.43 21.59 11.70
CA ARG A 213 7.18 20.59 12.77
C ARG A 213 6.66 19.25 12.25
N TRP A 214 6.53 19.09 10.94
CA TRP A 214 5.96 17.88 10.35
C TRP A 214 6.76 16.61 10.66
N PRO A 215 8.10 16.60 10.64
CA PRO A 215 8.85 15.39 11.02
C PRO A 215 8.43 14.87 12.40
N MET A 216 8.21 15.76 13.38
CA MET A 216 7.74 15.41 14.72
C MET A 216 6.26 15.01 14.76
N ILE A 217 5.38 15.80 14.12
CA ILE A 217 3.93 15.57 14.16
C ILE A 217 3.56 14.31 13.38
N LEU A 218 4.05 14.18 12.16
CA LEU A 218 3.83 13.01 11.32
C LEU A 218 4.58 11.79 11.88
N GLY A 219 5.68 12.05 12.57
CA GLY A 219 6.36 11.13 13.46
C GLY A 219 5.56 10.66 14.68
N ALA A 220 4.28 11.02 14.82
CA ALA A 220 3.38 10.52 15.85
C ALA A 220 1.96 10.24 15.33
N ASN A 221 1.75 10.07 14.01
CA ASN A 221 0.42 9.90 13.43
C ASN A 221 0.40 8.94 12.22
N ASN A 222 -0.76 8.84 11.55
CA ASN A 222 -1.04 7.95 10.41
C ASN A 222 -0.12 8.16 9.21
N LEU A 223 0.44 9.36 9.00
CA LEU A 223 1.26 9.65 7.82
C LEU A 223 2.63 8.96 7.88
N ARG A 224 3.03 8.36 9.03
CA ARG A 224 4.13 7.39 9.08
C ARG A 224 3.78 6.06 8.40
N ALA A 225 2.52 5.63 8.44
CA ALA A 225 2.13 4.26 8.07
C ALA A 225 2.48 3.92 6.60
N ALA A 226 2.19 4.84 5.67
CA ALA A 226 2.46 4.66 4.24
C ALA A 226 3.96 4.50 3.90
N PRO A 227 4.86 5.44 4.27
CA PRO A 227 6.29 5.28 4.01
C PRO A 227 6.86 4.05 4.70
N THR A 228 6.42 3.73 5.91
CA THR A 228 6.87 2.53 6.63
C THR A 228 6.51 1.25 5.90
N GLY A 229 5.23 1.07 5.52
CA GLY A 229 4.77 -0.13 4.83
C GLY A 229 5.43 -0.29 3.46
N ALA A 230 5.52 0.80 2.68
CA ALA A 230 6.17 0.78 1.37
C ALA A 230 7.68 0.50 1.46
N LEU A 231 8.38 1.09 2.43
CA LEU A 231 9.79 0.81 2.70
C LEU A 231 10.01 -0.67 2.98
N GLY A 232 9.18 -1.26 3.85
CA GLY A 232 9.29 -2.67 4.22
C GLY A 232 9.03 -3.62 3.05
N LEU A 233 7.99 -3.37 2.26
CA LEU A 233 7.68 -4.17 1.06
C LEU A 233 8.77 -4.06 0.00
N GLY A 234 9.24 -2.85 -0.29
CA GLY A 234 10.32 -2.63 -1.24
C GLY A 234 11.65 -3.22 -0.76
N ALA A 235 11.96 -3.10 0.52
CA ALA A 235 13.14 -3.73 1.11
C ALA A 235 13.09 -5.26 0.96
N LEU A 236 11.96 -5.90 1.26
CA LEU A 236 11.76 -7.35 1.03
C LEU A 236 11.99 -7.72 -0.44
N ALA A 237 11.49 -6.92 -1.38
CA ALA A 237 11.66 -7.14 -2.81
C ALA A 237 13.12 -7.01 -3.29
N LEU A 238 13.91 -6.16 -2.62
CA LEU A 238 15.28 -5.81 -2.98
C LEU A 238 16.33 -6.65 -2.27
N ARG A 239 15.96 -7.57 -1.38
CA ARG A 239 16.93 -8.42 -0.66
C ARG A 239 17.75 -9.24 -1.65
N GLY A 240 19.07 -9.17 -1.52
CA GLY A 240 20.00 -9.81 -2.44
C GLY A 240 20.16 -9.10 -3.80
N ILE A 241 19.49 -7.95 -4.00
CA ILE A 241 19.57 -7.11 -5.21
C ILE A 241 20.22 -5.76 -4.88
N ASP A 242 19.82 -5.12 -3.79
CA ASP A 242 20.35 -3.83 -3.31
C ASP A 242 21.01 -3.99 -1.93
N GLU A 243 22.20 -3.43 -1.75
CA GLU A 243 22.96 -3.52 -0.49
C GLU A 243 22.29 -2.81 0.69
N ARG A 244 21.40 -1.84 0.41
CA ARG A 244 20.67 -1.08 1.43
C ARG A 244 19.44 -1.83 1.96
N ALA A 245 19.02 -2.91 1.28
CA ALA A 245 17.73 -3.56 1.52
C ALA A 245 17.56 -4.07 2.96
N ASP A 246 18.57 -4.72 3.54
CA ASP A 246 18.45 -5.25 4.91
C ASP A 246 18.36 -4.12 5.96
N HIS A 247 19.10 -3.02 5.78
CA HIS A 247 19.01 -1.83 6.64
C HIS A 247 17.64 -1.14 6.54
N TRP A 248 17.10 -1.04 5.32
CA TRP A 248 15.75 -0.52 5.11
C TRP A 248 14.68 -1.41 5.72
N LEU A 249 14.83 -2.73 5.64
CA LEU A 249 13.93 -3.68 6.27
C LEU A 249 13.93 -3.53 7.79
N GLU A 250 15.11 -3.45 8.41
CA GLU A 250 15.24 -3.22 9.85
C GLU A 250 14.57 -1.89 10.26
N THR A 251 14.77 -0.84 9.47
CA THR A 251 14.14 0.47 9.69
C THR A 251 12.62 0.38 9.61
N ALA A 252 12.08 -0.32 8.61
CA ALA A 252 10.64 -0.51 8.44
C ALA A 252 10.01 -1.33 9.59
N VAL A 253 10.71 -2.36 10.07
CA VAL A 253 10.29 -3.16 11.23
C VAL A 253 10.18 -2.28 12.48
N LYS A 254 11.25 -1.55 12.82
CA LYS A 254 11.28 -0.65 13.99
C LYS A 254 10.19 0.43 13.89
N SER A 255 10.02 1.01 12.70
CA SER A 255 9.02 2.03 12.46
C SER A 255 7.58 1.48 12.55
N THR A 256 7.36 0.22 12.13
CA THR A 256 6.07 -0.47 12.31
C THR A 256 5.78 -0.71 13.79
N GLU A 257 6.75 -1.20 14.56
CA GLU A 257 6.59 -1.37 16.01
C GLU A 257 6.28 -0.04 16.71
N ARG A 258 6.89 1.07 16.28
CA ARG A 258 6.58 2.41 16.79
C ARG A 258 5.17 2.85 16.40
N PHE A 259 4.77 2.65 15.15
CA PHE A 259 3.43 2.97 14.67
C PHE A 259 2.34 2.20 15.45
N LEU A 260 2.54 0.91 15.70
CA LEU A 260 1.58 0.08 16.45
C LEU A 260 1.37 0.55 17.91
N LYS A 261 2.31 1.32 18.47
CA LYS A 261 2.16 1.95 19.80
C LYS A 261 1.28 3.20 19.80
N LEU A 262 0.87 3.70 18.63
CA LEU A 262 -0.08 4.82 18.53
C LEU A 262 -1.52 4.40 18.84
N PHE A 263 -1.79 3.11 18.86
CA PHE A 263 -3.06 2.56 19.28
C PHE A 263 -3.18 2.61 20.80
N SER A 264 -4.37 2.96 21.27
CA SER A 264 -4.71 2.82 22.69
C SER A 264 -4.72 1.35 23.10
N ALA A 265 -4.62 1.08 24.40
CA ALA A 265 -4.66 -0.29 24.93
C ALA A 265 -5.96 -1.04 24.59
N ASP A 266 -7.07 -0.32 24.41
CA ASP A 266 -8.37 -0.85 23.97
C ASP A 266 -8.49 -1.01 22.45
N GLY A 267 -7.43 -0.72 21.68
CA GLY A 267 -7.40 -0.78 20.22
C GLY A 267 -8.01 0.42 19.50
N SER A 268 -8.51 1.43 20.23
CA SER A 268 -8.96 2.67 19.63
C SER A 268 -7.80 3.46 18.99
N TYR A 269 -8.13 4.26 17.97
CA TYR A 269 -7.16 5.10 17.26
C TYR A 269 -7.52 6.58 17.39
N PHE A 270 -6.59 7.38 17.91
CA PHE A 270 -6.88 8.76 18.30
C PHE A 270 -7.26 9.69 17.13
N GLU A 271 -6.78 9.39 15.92
CA GLU A 271 -7.13 10.17 14.72
C GLU A 271 -8.50 9.78 14.14
N GLY A 272 -9.15 8.74 14.67
CA GLY A 272 -10.45 8.28 14.22
C GLY A 272 -10.38 7.18 13.15
N ILE A 273 -11.56 6.67 12.77
CA ILE A 273 -11.69 5.46 11.96
C ILE A 273 -11.22 5.62 10.51
N SER A 274 -11.36 6.80 9.88
CA SER A 274 -10.84 7.01 8.53
C SER A 274 -9.31 6.89 8.46
N TYR A 275 -8.59 7.50 9.41
CA TYR A 275 -7.13 7.41 9.47
C TYR A 275 -6.64 6.05 9.98
N LEU A 276 -7.42 5.40 10.85
CA LEU A 276 -7.19 3.99 11.17
C LEU A 276 -7.22 3.13 9.90
N GLY A 277 -8.28 3.28 9.09
CA GLY A 277 -8.44 2.53 7.85
C GLY A 277 -7.29 2.79 6.85
N TYR A 278 -6.84 4.04 6.74
CA TYR A 278 -5.67 4.40 5.95
C TYR A 278 -4.39 3.71 6.46
N SER A 279 -4.15 3.78 7.76
CA SER A 279 -2.92 3.26 8.37
C SER A 279 -2.83 1.74 8.30
N LEU A 280 -3.95 1.05 8.54
CA LEU A 280 -4.01 -0.41 8.41
C LEU A 280 -3.83 -0.84 6.95
N ARG A 281 -4.47 -0.15 5.99
CA ARG A 281 -4.33 -0.47 4.55
C ARG A 281 -2.89 -0.39 4.05
N THR A 282 -2.11 0.52 4.63
CA THR A 282 -0.72 0.75 4.22
C THR A 282 0.29 -0.09 4.99
N THR A 283 -0.01 -0.45 6.26
CA THR A 283 0.92 -1.21 7.11
C THR A 283 0.68 -2.73 7.06
N MET A 284 -0.58 -3.17 6.98
CA MET A 284 -0.92 -4.61 7.02
C MET A 284 -0.29 -5.42 5.89
N PRO A 285 -0.19 -4.94 4.64
CA PRO A 285 0.49 -5.68 3.58
C PRO A 285 1.96 -5.99 3.93
N PHE A 286 2.67 -5.04 4.55
CA PHE A 286 4.04 -5.28 5.01
C PHE A 286 4.08 -6.29 6.16
N ILE A 287 3.22 -6.17 7.18
CA ILE A 287 3.15 -7.13 8.29
C ILE A 287 2.93 -8.55 7.78
N GLN A 288 2.00 -8.73 6.83
CA GLN A 288 1.71 -10.02 6.22
C GLN A 288 2.92 -10.56 5.44
N ALA A 289 3.52 -9.74 4.58
CA ALA A 289 4.69 -10.13 3.81
C ALA A 289 5.90 -10.48 4.68
N HIS A 290 6.17 -9.68 5.72
CA HIS A 290 7.24 -9.93 6.68
C HIS A 290 7.02 -11.25 7.41
N THR A 291 5.79 -11.51 7.87
CA THR A 291 5.44 -12.78 8.54
C THR A 291 5.70 -13.98 7.64
N ALA A 292 5.31 -13.89 6.36
CA ALA A 292 5.43 -14.98 5.41
C ALA A 292 6.87 -15.24 4.93
N LEU A 293 7.66 -14.18 4.72
CA LEU A 293 8.97 -14.27 4.06
C LEU A 293 10.17 -14.27 5.02
N VAL A 294 10.01 -13.68 6.21
CA VAL A 294 11.10 -13.53 7.19
C VAL A 294 10.73 -14.22 8.50
N GLY A 295 9.50 -14.03 8.97
CA GLY A 295 9.04 -14.54 10.25
C GLY A 295 9.72 -13.85 11.44
N GLY A 296 9.84 -14.55 12.57
CA GLY A 296 10.60 -14.11 13.75
C GLY A 296 9.95 -13.02 14.62
N ILE A 297 8.90 -12.35 14.14
CA ILE A 297 8.11 -11.39 14.91
C ILE A 297 6.65 -11.84 14.91
N ASP A 298 6.11 -12.06 16.11
CA ASP A 298 4.68 -12.26 16.29
C ASP A 298 3.98 -10.90 16.35
N TRP A 299 3.61 -10.38 15.18
CA TRP A 299 2.92 -9.10 15.06
C TRP A 299 1.59 -9.05 15.79
N SER A 300 0.91 -10.19 15.96
CA SER A 300 -0.40 -10.26 16.65
C SER A 300 -0.32 -9.81 18.11
N THR A 301 0.86 -9.91 18.72
CA THR A 301 1.11 -9.50 20.11
C THR A 301 1.54 -8.03 20.25
N LYS A 302 1.78 -7.33 19.13
CA LYS A 302 2.32 -5.96 19.14
C LYS A 302 1.24 -4.89 19.29
N VAL A 303 -0.03 -5.25 19.06
CA VAL A 303 -1.19 -4.38 19.23
C VAL A 303 -2.43 -5.22 19.56
N ASN A 304 -3.40 -4.63 20.25
CA ASN A 304 -4.68 -5.27 20.54
C ASN A 304 -5.57 -5.32 19.29
N PHE A 305 -5.36 -6.32 18.42
CA PHE A 305 -6.16 -6.48 17.20
C PHE A 305 -7.65 -6.71 17.47
N ASP A 306 -8.00 -7.43 18.53
CA ASP A 306 -9.40 -7.64 18.93
C ASP A 306 -10.04 -6.31 19.29
N GLY A 307 -9.35 -5.48 20.08
CA GLY A 307 -9.80 -4.13 20.41
C GLY A 307 -9.93 -3.21 19.19
N ILE A 308 -9.03 -3.32 18.21
CA ILE A 308 -9.14 -2.57 16.93
C ILE A 308 -10.43 -2.96 16.20
N LEU A 309 -10.76 -4.26 16.16
CA LEU A 309 -11.99 -4.75 15.53
C LEU A 309 -13.23 -4.25 16.27
N ASP A 310 -13.23 -4.35 17.60
CA ASP A 310 -14.30 -3.81 18.44
C ASP A 310 -14.49 -2.31 18.19
N TYR A 311 -13.39 -1.54 18.16
CA TYR A 311 -13.44 -0.11 17.84
C TYR A 311 -14.06 0.15 16.46
N ILE A 312 -13.64 -0.57 15.41
CA ILE A 312 -14.22 -0.44 14.07
C ILE A 312 -15.73 -0.74 14.07
N LEU A 313 -16.17 -1.76 14.81
CA LEU A 313 -17.58 -2.15 14.91
C LEU A 313 -18.39 -1.12 15.69
N TYR A 314 -17.87 -0.61 16.81
CA TYR A 314 -18.55 0.40 17.63
C TYR A 314 -18.67 1.77 16.95
N MET A 315 -17.74 2.09 16.06
CA MET A 315 -17.77 3.33 15.28
C MET A 315 -18.74 3.26 14.09
N GLN A 316 -19.37 2.12 13.81
CA GLN A 316 -20.42 1.96 12.80
C GLN A 316 -21.81 1.96 13.44
N PHE A 317 -22.48 3.11 13.43
CA PHE A 317 -23.81 3.30 14.03
C PHE A 317 -24.95 3.06 13.03
N GLY A 318 -25.08 1.81 12.57
CA GLY A 318 -26.18 1.41 11.67
C GLY A 318 -25.86 1.62 10.19
N LYS A 319 -26.86 2.04 9.40
CA LYS A 319 -26.75 2.16 7.94
C LYS A 319 -27.34 3.47 7.45
N LYS A 320 -26.65 4.09 6.48
CA LYS A 320 -27.18 5.19 5.67
C LYS A 320 -28.34 4.68 4.77
N PRO A 321 -29.16 5.57 4.17
CA PRO A 321 -30.27 5.16 3.30
C PRO A 321 -29.85 4.29 2.10
N ASP A 322 -28.61 4.43 1.63
CA ASP A 322 -28.03 3.62 0.56
C ASP A 322 -27.52 2.25 1.02
N GLY A 323 -27.65 1.94 2.32
CA GLY A 323 -27.23 0.68 2.92
C GLY A 323 -25.75 0.60 3.29
N THR A 324 -24.95 1.65 3.06
CA THR A 324 -23.57 1.75 3.55
C THR A 324 -23.53 1.94 5.06
N PRO A 325 -22.48 1.50 5.77
CA PRO A 325 -22.35 1.75 7.21
C PRO A 325 -22.43 3.25 7.50
N ASP A 326 -23.24 3.62 8.48
CA ASP A 326 -23.20 4.96 9.04
C ASP A 326 -22.05 5.02 10.04
N VAL A 327 -21.08 5.89 9.82
CA VAL A 327 -19.82 5.91 10.57
C VAL A 327 -19.77 7.19 11.38
N VAL A 328 -19.50 7.05 12.66
CA VAL A 328 -19.37 8.20 13.55
C VAL A 328 -18.15 9.02 13.12
N ASN A 329 -18.36 10.31 12.84
CA ASN A 329 -17.40 11.21 12.21
C ASN A 329 -16.64 12.09 13.21
N PHE A 330 -16.18 11.52 14.32
CA PHE A 330 -15.25 12.23 15.21
C PHE A 330 -13.87 12.37 14.55
N SER A 331 -13.17 13.48 14.82
CA SER A 331 -11.93 13.88 14.15
C SER A 331 -12.13 14.13 12.64
N ASP A 332 -11.08 14.13 11.82
CA ASP A 332 -11.22 14.28 10.37
C ASP A 332 -11.63 12.95 9.70
N SER A 333 -12.83 12.48 10.03
CA SER A 333 -13.39 11.21 9.55
C SER A 333 -14.60 11.42 8.63
N ARG A 334 -14.71 10.65 7.55
CA ARG A 334 -15.78 10.75 6.52
C ARG A 334 -16.37 9.40 6.12
#